data_AF-A0AAN4WS25-F1
#
_entry.id   AF-A0AAN4WS25-F1
#
_cell.length_a   1.000
_cell.length_b   1.000
_cell.length_c   1.000
_cell.angle_alpha   90.00
_cell.angle_beta   90.00
_cell.angle_gamma   90.00
#
_symmetry.space_group_name_H-M   'P 1'
#
loop_
_entity.id
_entity.type
_entity.pdbx_description
1 polymer ?
#
loop_
_entity_poly.entity_id
_entity_poly.type
_entity_poly.pdbx_seq_one_letter_code
_entity_poly.pdbx_strand_id
1 'polypeptide(L)'
;MFNLLVTADENGWSGQPTTFALSRCVREYTDAAITERLGSLDEASAAELMSIPSVFAYEEGVGKAPKFGRITGVSKRSNRMEVRVDYEFIHLPKFLTNEELWSMGAELDLGSWESSRTHWAVKDVDLARELLPKGVLLPAQFASQRQTTAGVPRVDITAHRFQVAFSFPGEYRALVEAVARETTALLGAHACFYDMNYQAQLARPGLDLLLQDLYAQRSRLLVVFIGADYQRKMWPNIEWSAIRAVMNVAKEKGRIMYVRMDDGAVEGVFPQDGFIDARRFTPAQIAAFIAERVEFTPGLPPV
;
A
#
# COMPACT_ATOMS: atom_id res chain seq x y z
N MET A 1 -3.84 12.13 -2.65
CA MET A 1 -5.07 12.87 -2.99
C MET A 1 -5.26 13.02 -4.48
N PHE A 2 -6.51 13.00 -4.95
CA PHE A 2 -6.89 13.37 -6.31
C PHE A 2 -8.28 14.03 -6.32
N ASN A 3 -8.59 14.80 -7.36
CA ASN A 3 -9.92 15.33 -7.61
C ASN A 3 -10.75 14.31 -8.38
N LEU A 4 -11.95 13.99 -7.90
CA LEU A 4 -12.97 13.28 -8.65
C LEU A 4 -14.08 14.26 -9.02
N LEU A 5 -14.26 14.49 -10.32
CA LEU A 5 -15.35 15.32 -10.82
C LEU A 5 -16.29 14.44 -11.62
N VAL A 6 -17.55 14.37 -11.22
CA VAL A 6 -18.58 13.50 -11.81
C VAL A 6 -19.68 14.34 -12.42
N THR A 7 -20.19 13.96 -13.59
CA THR A 7 -21.30 14.65 -14.27
C THR A 7 -22.29 13.67 -14.90
N ALA A 8 -23.59 14.00 -14.83
CA ALA A 8 -24.65 13.38 -15.62
C ALA A 8 -24.66 13.88 -17.08
N ASP A 9 -24.04 15.03 -17.34
CA ASP A 9 -24.01 15.61 -18.68
C ASP A 9 -23.02 14.85 -19.55
N GLU A 10 -23.56 14.12 -20.51
CA GLU A 10 -22.85 13.41 -21.56
C GLU A 10 -21.79 14.25 -22.30
N ASN A 11 -21.96 15.56 -22.33
CA ASN A 11 -21.08 16.53 -22.98
C ASN A 11 -20.29 17.39 -21.98
N GLY A 12 -20.40 17.11 -20.68
CA GLY A 12 -19.79 17.91 -19.61
C GLY A 12 -18.26 18.00 -19.67
N TRP A 13 -17.62 17.00 -20.29
CA TRP A 13 -16.16 16.95 -20.49
C TRP A 13 -15.74 17.28 -21.92
N SER A 14 -16.26 18.37 -22.49
CA SER A 14 -15.98 18.85 -23.86
C SER A 14 -14.68 19.66 -23.99
N GLY A 15 -14.03 19.98 -22.87
CA GLY A 15 -12.85 20.85 -22.82
C GLY A 15 -13.19 22.33 -22.57
N GLN A 16 -14.48 22.62 -22.34
CA GLN A 16 -14.93 23.91 -21.87
C GLN A 16 -15.02 23.92 -20.33
N PRO A 17 -14.79 25.08 -19.69
CA PRO A 17 -14.95 25.21 -18.25
C PRO A 17 -16.35 24.81 -17.76
N THR A 18 -16.41 24.15 -16.62
CA THR A 18 -17.67 23.65 -16.04
C THR A 18 -17.98 24.35 -14.72
N THR A 19 -19.20 24.17 -14.21
CA THR A 19 -19.66 24.74 -12.95
C THR A 19 -20.30 23.70 -12.05
N PHE A 20 -19.96 23.74 -10.77
CA PHE A 20 -20.59 22.93 -9.72
C PHE A 20 -21.31 23.83 -8.73
N ALA A 21 -22.42 23.35 -8.16
CA ALA A 21 -23.03 24.01 -7.01
C ALA A 21 -22.03 24.01 -5.83
N LEU A 22 -21.92 25.12 -5.11
CA LEU A 22 -20.99 25.28 -4.00
C LEU A 22 -21.19 24.24 -2.90
N SER A 23 -22.43 23.79 -2.67
CA SER A 23 -22.75 22.73 -1.71
C SER A 23 -22.21 21.35 -2.11
N ARG A 24 -21.91 21.14 -3.39
CA ARG A 24 -21.47 19.86 -3.98
C ARG A 24 -19.99 19.85 -4.39
N CYS A 25 -19.27 20.88 -4.00
CA CYS A 25 -17.88 21.12 -4.39
C CYS A 25 -16.98 20.96 -3.16
N VAL A 26 -16.12 19.95 -3.16
CA VAL A 26 -15.15 19.62 -2.08
C VAL A 26 -15.84 19.39 -0.72
N ARG A 27 -17.12 18.99 -0.76
CA ARG A 27 -18.01 18.83 0.40
C ARG A 27 -18.77 17.53 0.31
N GLU A 28 -19.51 17.35 -0.78
CA GLU A 28 -20.20 16.09 -1.04
C GLU A 28 -19.16 15.01 -1.35
N TYR A 29 -19.29 13.86 -0.67
CA TYR A 29 -18.38 12.69 -0.79
C TYR A 29 -16.89 12.97 -0.54
N THR A 30 -16.59 14.07 0.15
CA THR A 30 -15.24 14.44 0.59
C THR A 30 -15.15 14.27 2.10
N ASP A 31 -14.04 13.71 2.60
CA ASP A 31 -13.82 13.56 4.04
C ASP A 31 -13.89 14.92 4.76
N ALA A 32 -14.42 14.91 5.99
CA ALA A 32 -14.67 16.13 6.76
C ALA A 32 -13.40 16.96 6.98
N ALA A 33 -12.25 16.33 7.22
CA ALA A 33 -10.98 17.03 7.41
C ALA A 33 -10.48 17.68 6.12
N ILE A 34 -10.72 17.05 4.96
CA ILE A 34 -10.38 17.60 3.65
C ILE A 34 -11.33 18.76 3.32
N THR A 35 -12.62 18.62 3.60
CA THR A 35 -13.61 19.69 3.42
C THR A 35 -13.30 20.90 4.29
N GLU A 36 -12.90 20.72 5.54
CA GLU A 36 -12.49 21.82 6.43
C GLU A 36 -11.27 22.56 5.84
N ARG A 37 -10.33 21.82 5.26
CA ARG A 37 -9.07 22.34 4.74
C ARG A 37 -9.17 22.99 3.35
N LEU A 38 -9.99 22.43 2.46
CA LEU A 38 -10.04 22.79 1.04
C LEU A 38 -11.40 23.37 0.60
N GLY A 39 -12.44 23.21 1.41
CA GLY A 39 -13.80 23.62 1.07
C GLY A 39 -14.07 25.13 1.18
N SER A 40 -13.12 25.93 1.68
CA SER A 40 -13.19 27.40 1.62
C SER A 40 -13.05 27.89 0.18
N LEU A 41 -12.27 27.17 -0.64
CA LEU A 41 -11.88 27.52 -2.00
C LEU A 41 -11.25 28.93 -2.07
N ASP A 42 -10.48 29.28 -1.04
CA ASP A 42 -9.59 30.45 -1.08
C ASP A 42 -8.38 30.19 -2.00
N GLU A 43 -7.50 31.19 -2.12
CA GLU A 43 -6.33 31.11 -3.00
C GLU A 43 -5.42 29.93 -2.67
N ALA A 44 -5.21 29.63 -1.37
CA ALA A 44 -4.36 28.52 -0.95
C ALA A 44 -5.02 27.17 -1.22
N SER A 45 -6.30 27.01 -0.88
CA SER A 45 -7.05 25.79 -1.19
C SER A 45 -7.15 25.55 -2.70
N ALA A 46 -7.39 26.60 -3.50
CA ALA A 46 -7.44 26.51 -4.95
C ALA A 46 -6.10 26.08 -5.56
N ALA A 47 -5.00 26.66 -5.09
CA ALA A 47 -3.65 26.29 -5.52
C ALA A 47 -3.35 24.81 -5.21
N GLU A 48 -3.77 24.32 -4.04
CA GLU A 48 -3.60 22.91 -3.68
C GLU A 48 -4.45 21.99 -4.57
N LEU A 49 -5.73 22.31 -4.79
CA LEU A 49 -6.63 21.54 -5.65
C LEU A 49 -6.14 21.49 -7.11
N MET A 50 -5.46 22.54 -7.59
CA MET A 50 -4.82 22.58 -8.91
C MET A 50 -3.52 21.77 -8.98
N SER A 51 -2.88 21.47 -7.84
CA SER A 51 -1.62 20.72 -7.78
C SER A 51 -1.81 19.20 -7.85
N ILE A 52 -3.01 18.70 -7.56
CA ILE A 52 -3.31 17.26 -7.51
C ILE A 52 -3.97 16.76 -8.83
N PRO A 53 -3.80 15.47 -9.19
CA PRO A 53 -4.39 14.92 -10.40
C PRO A 53 -5.92 14.92 -10.36
N SER A 54 -6.56 14.90 -11.53
CA SER A 54 -8.01 14.93 -11.66
C SER A 54 -8.54 13.81 -12.54
N VAL A 55 -9.59 13.14 -12.06
CA VAL A 55 -10.40 12.17 -12.80
C VAL A 55 -11.74 12.84 -13.13
N PHE A 56 -12.00 12.99 -14.42
CA PHE A 56 -13.22 13.55 -14.97
C PHE A 56 -14.13 12.41 -15.39
N ALA A 57 -15.00 12.00 -14.49
CA ALA A 57 -15.86 10.84 -14.62
C ALA A 57 -17.29 11.23 -15.04
N TYR A 58 -18.01 10.24 -15.53
CA TYR A 58 -19.43 10.35 -15.79
C TYR A 58 -20.19 9.50 -14.78
N GLU A 59 -21.42 9.89 -14.47
CA GLU A 59 -22.33 9.04 -13.71
C GLU A 59 -22.45 7.66 -14.37
N GLU A 60 -22.65 6.61 -13.56
CA GLU A 60 -22.68 5.22 -14.01
C GLU A 60 -23.73 4.98 -15.11
N GLY A 61 -24.89 5.64 -15.00
CA GLY A 61 -25.95 5.58 -16.01
C GLY A 61 -25.57 6.18 -17.38
N VAL A 62 -24.54 7.03 -17.45
CA VAL A 62 -24.02 7.59 -18.71
C VAL A 62 -23.05 6.62 -19.40
N GLY A 63 -22.31 5.81 -18.62
CA GLY A 63 -21.45 4.74 -19.13
C GLY A 63 -20.23 5.17 -19.97
N LYS A 64 -19.94 6.47 -20.10
CA LYS A 64 -18.77 6.97 -20.83
C LYS A 64 -17.49 6.82 -20.01
N ALA A 65 -16.39 6.48 -20.69
CA ALA A 65 -15.09 6.33 -20.05
C ALA A 65 -14.64 7.66 -19.39
N PRO A 66 -14.10 7.61 -18.16
CA PRO A 66 -13.55 8.78 -17.51
C PRO A 66 -12.33 9.31 -18.27
N LYS A 67 -12.02 10.59 -18.07
CA LYS A 67 -10.83 11.25 -18.61
C LYS A 67 -9.88 11.61 -17.50
N PHE A 68 -8.59 11.62 -17.80
CA PHE A 68 -7.54 12.06 -16.88
C PHE A 68 -7.07 13.48 -17.23
N GLY A 69 -6.70 14.26 -16.22
CA GLY A 69 -6.11 15.58 -16.42
C GLY A 69 -5.86 16.33 -15.13
N ARG A 70 -5.99 17.65 -15.19
CA ARG A 70 -5.84 18.53 -14.02
C ARG A 70 -6.78 19.73 -14.07
N ILE A 71 -7.04 20.30 -12.90
CA ILE A 71 -7.69 21.60 -12.76
C ILE A 71 -6.63 22.68 -12.99
N THR A 72 -6.97 23.70 -13.79
CA THR A 72 -6.08 24.82 -14.11
C THR A 72 -6.59 26.13 -13.53
N GLY A 73 -7.85 26.19 -13.09
CA GLY A 73 -8.42 27.37 -12.44
C GLY A 73 -9.65 27.01 -11.62
N VAL A 74 -9.79 27.67 -10.47
CA VAL A 74 -10.97 27.56 -9.59
C VAL A 74 -11.44 28.97 -9.29
N SER A 75 -12.71 29.28 -9.54
CA SER A 75 -13.28 30.58 -9.21
C SER A 75 -14.66 30.44 -8.57
N LYS A 76 -14.79 30.99 -7.36
CA LYS A 76 -16.05 31.03 -6.62
C LYS A 76 -16.90 32.19 -7.11
N ARG A 77 -18.14 31.89 -7.52
CA ARG A 77 -19.14 32.89 -7.90
C ARG A 77 -20.14 33.03 -6.75
N SER A 78 -19.77 33.82 -5.76
CA SER A 78 -20.54 34.00 -4.51
C SER A 78 -21.99 34.45 -4.75
N ASN A 79 -22.27 35.19 -5.83
CA ASN A 79 -23.62 35.61 -6.20
C ASN A 79 -24.51 34.49 -6.76
N ARG A 80 -23.93 33.41 -7.30
CA ARG A 80 -24.65 32.27 -7.89
C ARG A 80 -24.54 30.99 -7.07
N MET A 81 -23.81 31.03 -5.96
CA MET A 81 -23.51 29.84 -5.14
C MET A 81 -22.92 28.69 -5.99
N GLU A 82 -22.08 29.06 -6.96
CA GLU A 82 -21.44 28.15 -7.92
C GLU A 82 -19.92 28.29 -7.86
N VAL A 83 -19.23 27.22 -8.24
CA VAL A 83 -17.78 27.16 -8.41
C VAL A 83 -17.52 26.82 -9.86
N ARG A 84 -16.81 27.70 -10.56
CA ARG A 84 -16.32 27.43 -11.90
C ARG A 84 -14.98 26.73 -11.81
N VAL A 85 -14.81 25.69 -12.62
CA VAL A 85 -13.59 24.90 -12.76
C VAL A 85 -13.12 24.97 -14.21
N ASP A 86 -11.95 25.57 -14.41
CA ASP A 86 -11.20 25.47 -15.66
C ASP A 86 -10.27 24.25 -15.53
N TYR A 87 -10.14 23.46 -16.59
CA TYR A 87 -9.40 22.20 -16.56
C TYR A 87 -8.78 21.88 -17.92
N GLU A 88 -7.81 20.97 -17.92
CA GLU A 88 -7.25 20.41 -19.15
C GLU A 88 -7.11 18.90 -19.05
N PHE A 89 -7.23 18.22 -20.20
CA PHE A 89 -7.01 16.78 -20.28
C PHE A 89 -5.55 16.46 -20.54
N ILE A 90 -5.10 15.38 -19.93
CA ILE A 90 -3.79 14.80 -20.18
C ILE A 90 -4.03 13.42 -20.78
N HIS A 91 -3.60 13.27 -22.03
CA HIS A 91 -3.82 12.04 -22.77
C HIS A 91 -2.88 10.95 -22.28
N LEU A 92 -3.45 9.84 -21.81
CA LEU A 92 -2.72 8.64 -21.41
C LEU A 92 -2.92 7.55 -22.47
N PRO A 93 -1.91 6.71 -22.75
CA PRO A 93 -2.04 5.60 -23.70
C PRO A 93 -3.14 4.61 -23.30
N LYS A 94 -3.38 4.46 -21.99
CA LYS A 94 -4.45 3.67 -21.40
C LYS A 94 -4.97 4.41 -20.17
N PHE A 95 -6.29 4.41 -20.02
CA PHE A 95 -6.95 4.84 -18.79
C PHE A 95 -8.11 3.90 -18.47
N LEU A 96 -8.85 4.18 -17.39
CA LEU A 96 -9.96 3.36 -16.92
C LEU A 96 -11.17 3.43 -17.85
N THR A 97 -11.94 2.34 -17.92
CA THR A 97 -13.34 2.39 -18.36
C THR A 97 -14.26 2.91 -17.24
N ASN A 98 -15.52 3.20 -17.57
CA ASN A 98 -16.51 3.61 -16.56
C ASN A 98 -16.74 2.49 -15.51
N GLU A 99 -16.88 1.25 -15.98
CA GLU A 99 -17.03 0.07 -15.13
C GLU A 99 -15.78 -0.18 -14.26
N GLU A 100 -14.58 -0.02 -14.81
CA GLU A 100 -13.34 -0.15 -14.04
C GLU A 100 -13.24 0.90 -12.93
N LEU A 101 -13.63 2.15 -13.19
CA LEU A 101 -13.65 3.19 -12.16
C LEU A 101 -14.58 2.84 -11.00
N TRP A 102 -15.83 2.46 -11.31
CA TRP A 102 -16.83 2.19 -10.27
C TRP A 102 -16.59 0.86 -9.54
N SER A 103 -15.96 -0.12 -10.19
CA SER A 103 -15.53 -1.36 -9.53
C SER A 103 -14.36 -1.16 -8.55
N MET A 104 -13.60 -0.07 -8.68
CA MET A 104 -12.49 0.29 -7.78
C MET A 104 -12.94 1.11 -6.55
N GLY A 105 -14.21 0.98 -6.14
CA GLY A 105 -14.78 1.83 -5.10
C GLY A 105 -14.09 1.71 -3.74
N ALA A 106 -13.61 0.52 -3.37
CA ALA A 106 -12.89 0.33 -2.10
C ALA A 106 -11.48 0.94 -2.15
N GLU A 107 -10.79 0.79 -3.28
CA GLU A 107 -9.43 1.27 -3.50
C GLU A 107 -9.37 2.79 -3.62
N LEU A 108 -10.34 3.39 -4.31
CA LEU A 108 -10.39 4.83 -4.59
C LEU A 108 -11.27 5.63 -3.60
N ASP A 109 -11.78 4.97 -2.57
CA ASP A 109 -12.68 5.57 -1.56
C ASP A 109 -13.94 6.20 -2.18
N LEU A 110 -14.58 5.44 -3.09
CA LEU A 110 -15.81 5.86 -3.77
C LEU A 110 -17.03 5.31 -3.05
N GLY A 111 -17.94 6.18 -2.65
CA GLY A 111 -19.16 5.81 -1.96
C GLY A 111 -20.22 5.22 -2.90
N SER A 112 -21.11 4.38 -2.38
CA SER A 112 -22.16 3.69 -3.17
C SER A 112 -23.16 4.62 -3.88
N TRP A 113 -23.22 5.91 -3.52
CA TRP A 113 -24.12 6.90 -4.13
C TRP A 113 -23.38 7.95 -4.97
N GLU A 114 -22.05 7.87 -5.03
CA GLU A 114 -21.19 8.79 -5.76
C GLU A 114 -21.33 8.63 -7.28
N SER A 115 -21.78 7.46 -7.72
CA SER A 115 -21.97 7.13 -9.14
C SER A 115 -23.22 7.73 -9.79
N SER A 116 -24.13 8.29 -8.98
CA SER A 116 -25.47 8.70 -9.44
C SER A 116 -25.73 10.21 -9.34
N ARG A 117 -24.69 11.02 -9.07
CA ARG A 117 -24.83 12.47 -8.87
C ARG A 117 -23.65 13.28 -9.37
N THR A 118 -23.97 14.43 -9.94
CA THR A 118 -23.00 15.43 -10.39
C THR A 118 -22.43 16.20 -9.21
N HIS A 119 -21.12 16.08 -8.99
CA HIS A 119 -20.41 16.67 -7.86
C HIS A 119 -18.90 16.75 -8.14
N TRP A 120 -18.17 17.46 -7.27
CA TRP A 120 -16.71 17.43 -7.20
C TRP A 120 -16.29 17.03 -5.79
N ALA A 121 -15.63 15.88 -5.68
CA ALA A 121 -15.04 15.36 -4.44
C ALA A 121 -13.51 15.36 -4.48
N VAL A 122 -12.89 15.39 -3.31
CA VAL A 122 -11.44 15.19 -3.14
C VAL A 122 -11.23 13.92 -2.32
N LYS A 123 -10.46 12.99 -2.87
CA LYS A 123 -10.21 11.69 -2.25
C LYS A 123 -8.79 11.64 -1.72
N ASP A 124 -8.60 11.16 -0.49
CA ASP A 124 -7.26 10.95 0.07
C ASP A 124 -6.70 9.57 -0.21
N VAL A 125 -6.61 9.28 -1.51
CA VAL A 125 -6.02 8.05 -2.03
C VAL A 125 -4.81 8.40 -2.90
N ASP A 126 -3.84 7.50 -2.95
CA ASP A 126 -2.74 7.54 -3.90
C ASP A 126 -3.23 7.00 -5.26
N LEU A 127 -3.81 7.89 -6.07
CA LEU A 127 -4.36 7.51 -7.38
C LEU A 127 -3.31 6.83 -8.27
N ALA A 128 -2.06 7.28 -8.23
CA ALA A 128 -1.00 6.68 -9.03
C ALA A 128 -0.79 5.22 -8.63
N ARG A 129 -0.72 4.93 -7.33
CA ARG A 129 -0.56 3.57 -6.79
C ARG A 129 -1.74 2.66 -7.15
N GLU A 130 -2.97 3.12 -6.96
CA GLU A 130 -4.16 2.28 -7.21
C GLU A 130 -4.40 1.98 -8.69
N LEU A 131 -3.86 2.83 -9.59
CA LEU A 131 -3.93 2.63 -11.03
C LEU A 131 -2.84 1.70 -11.59
N LEU A 132 -1.75 1.44 -10.84
CA LEU A 132 -0.67 0.54 -11.27
C LEU A 132 -1.16 -0.88 -11.62
N PRO A 133 -1.99 -1.56 -10.81
CA PRO A 133 -2.50 -2.90 -11.14
C PRO A 133 -3.35 -2.94 -12.41
N LYS A 134 -3.93 -1.81 -12.81
CA LYS A 134 -4.70 -1.66 -14.07
C LYS A 134 -3.80 -1.38 -15.27
N GLY A 135 -2.47 -1.29 -15.08
CA GLY A 135 -1.51 -0.97 -16.12
C GLY A 135 -1.58 0.48 -16.57
N VAL A 136 -2.08 1.38 -15.71
CA VAL A 136 -2.19 2.81 -15.99
C VAL A 136 -1.08 3.54 -15.25
N LEU A 137 -0.20 4.19 -16.01
CA LEU A 137 0.91 4.99 -15.47
C LEU A 137 0.58 6.47 -15.58
N LEU A 138 0.61 7.17 -14.46
CA LEU A 138 0.40 8.62 -14.42
C LEU A 138 1.71 9.38 -14.76
N PRO A 139 1.60 10.60 -15.32
CA PRO A 139 2.77 11.46 -15.56
C PRO A 139 3.54 11.76 -14.28
N ALA A 140 4.87 11.94 -14.37
CA ALA A 140 5.76 12.09 -13.21
C ALA A 140 5.38 13.22 -12.24
N GLN A 141 4.73 14.28 -12.73
CA GLN A 141 4.24 15.38 -11.90
C GLN A 141 3.04 15.01 -11.01
N PHE A 142 2.33 13.91 -11.35
CA PHE A 142 1.19 13.36 -10.59
C PHE A 142 1.46 11.97 -10.02
N ALA A 143 2.54 11.31 -10.46
CA ALA A 143 3.15 10.27 -9.67
C ALA A 143 3.44 10.89 -8.31
N SER A 144 2.81 10.33 -7.27
CA SER A 144 2.72 10.92 -5.95
C SER A 144 3.98 11.69 -5.57
N GLN A 145 3.81 12.95 -5.14
CA GLN A 145 4.85 13.74 -4.47
C GLN A 145 5.33 13.11 -3.13
N ARG A 146 4.94 11.86 -2.85
CA ARG A 146 5.66 10.90 -1.98
C ARG A 146 6.80 10.15 -2.69
N GLN A 147 7.18 10.57 -3.90
CA GLN A 147 8.49 10.30 -4.49
C GLN A 147 9.28 11.61 -4.67
N THR A 148 9.43 12.38 -3.59
CA THR A 148 10.82 12.68 -3.23
C THR A 148 11.43 11.37 -2.75
N THR A 149 12.63 11.08 -3.18
CA THR A 149 13.56 10.18 -2.47
C THR A 149 13.96 10.76 -1.10
N ALA A 150 13.01 11.30 -0.35
CA ALA A 150 13.03 11.45 1.11
C ALA A 150 11.91 10.55 1.63
N GLY A 151 12.12 9.24 1.48
CA GLY A 151 11.13 8.24 1.84
C GLY A 151 10.88 8.19 3.34
N VAL A 152 10.12 7.18 3.72
CA VAL A 152 10.59 6.38 4.85
C VAL A 152 12.11 6.21 4.68
N PRO A 153 12.95 6.59 5.66
CA PRO A 153 14.39 6.63 5.52
C PRO A 153 14.86 5.31 4.93
N ARG A 154 15.38 5.32 3.69
CA ARG A 154 15.85 4.10 3.04
C ARG A 154 16.92 3.49 3.94
N VAL A 155 16.64 2.32 4.46
CA VAL A 155 17.57 1.61 5.35
C VAL A 155 18.53 0.78 4.50
N ASP A 156 19.81 0.89 4.80
CA ASP A 156 20.82 -0.06 4.33
C ASP A 156 20.64 -1.36 5.13
N ILE A 157 20.16 -2.42 4.48
CA ILE A 157 19.88 -3.70 5.14
C ILE A 157 21.14 -4.38 5.69
N THR A 158 22.34 -3.94 5.29
CA THR A 158 23.61 -4.43 5.84
C THR A 158 23.91 -3.84 7.22
N ALA A 159 23.37 -2.66 7.54
CA ALA A 159 23.55 -2.00 8.83
C ALA A 159 22.27 -1.96 9.68
N HIS A 160 21.10 -2.11 9.05
CA HIS A 160 19.81 -1.95 9.71
C HIS A 160 19.40 -3.14 10.56
N ARG A 161 18.72 -2.87 11.67
CA ARG A 161 18.13 -3.87 12.56
C ARG A 161 16.61 -3.83 12.46
N PHE A 162 16.03 -4.97 12.13
CA PHE A 162 14.59 -5.17 12.02
C PHE A 162 13.99 -5.65 13.33
N GLN A 163 12.73 -5.26 13.58
CA GLN A 163 11.93 -5.86 14.65
C GLN A 163 11.50 -7.28 14.27
N VAL A 164 11.16 -7.49 13.00
CA VAL A 164 10.68 -8.77 12.49
C VAL A 164 11.39 -9.12 11.19
N ALA A 165 11.75 -10.38 11.00
CA ALA A 165 12.07 -10.91 9.68
C ALA A 165 11.21 -12.13 9.36
N PHE A 166 10.79 -12.23 8.09
CA PHE A 166 9.98 -13.32 7.59
C PHE A 166 10.84 -14.31 6.80
N SER A 167 10.80 -15.58 7.20
CA SER A 167 11.46 -16.69 6.51
C SER A 167 10.39 -17.66 6.00
N PHE A 168 10.34 -17.87 4.68
CA PHE A 168 9.28 -18.62 4.02
C PHE A 168 9.71 -19.13 2.63
N PRO A 169 9.22 -20.30 2.18
CA PRO A 169 9.29 -20.73 0.79
C PRO A 169 8.52 -19.81 -0.16
N GLY A 170 9.01 -19.69 -1.39
CA GLY A 170 8.41 -18.79 -2.39
C GLY A 170 6.92 -19.04 -2.71
N GLU A 171 6.38 -20.24 -2.43
CA GLU A 171 4.97 -20.57 -2.67
C GLU A 171 4.00 -19.95 -1.66
N TYR A 172 4.47 -19.62 -0.45
CA TYR A 172 3.64 -18.97 0.57
C TYR A 172 3.60 -17.44 0.40
N ARG A 173 4.23 -16.93 -0.67
CA ARG A 173 4.46 -15.50 -0.91
C ARG A 173 3.21 -14.64 -0.80
N ALA A 174 2.10 -15.05 -1.40
CA ALA A 174 0.87 -14.24 -1.38
C ALA A 174 0.36 -14.01 0.06
N LEU A 175 0.43 -15.04 0.91
CA LEU A 175 0.05 -14.91 2.32
C LEU A 175 1.07 -14.06 3.08
N VAL A 176 2.37 -14.35 2.91
CA VAL A 176 3.43 -13.67 3.65
C VAL A 176 3.51 -12.18 3.29
N GLU A 177 3.26 -11.82 2.03
CA GLU A 177 3.16 -10.42 1.60
C GLU A 177 2.03 -9.69 2.32
N ALA A 178 0.85 -10.31 2.40
CA ALA A 178 -0.27 -9.74 3.14
C ALA A 178 0.07 -9.58 4.63
N VAL A 179 0.62 -10.60 5.27
CA VAL A 179 1.05 -10.54 6.68
C VAL A 179 2.12 -9.46 6.89
N ALA A 180 3.12 -9.38 6.01
CA ALA A 180 4.20 -8.41 6.10
C ALA A 180 3.69 -6.97 5.98
N ARG A 181 2.71 -6.73 5.09
CA ARG A 181 2.04 -5.44 4.94
C ARG A 181 1.32 -5.04 6.22
N GLU A 182 0.45 -5.91 6.75
CA GLU A 182 -0.30 -5.64 7.99
C GLU A 182 0.66 -5.46 9.18
N THR A 183 1.72 -6.28 9.29
CA THR A 183 2.72 -6.17 10.37
C THR A 183 3.49 -4.86 10.29
N THR A 184 3.84 -4.40 9.07
CA THR A 184 4.51 -3.11 8.86
C THR A 184 3.59 -1.94 9.21
N ALA A 185 2.28 -2.06 8.94
CA ALA A 185 1.31 -1.05 9.36
C ALA A 185 1.22 -0.91 10.89
N LEU A 186 1.35 -2.02 11.63
CA LEU A 186 1.32 -2.04 13.09
C LEU A 186 2.64 -1.57 13.74
N LEU A 187 3.78 -2.03 13.22
CA LEU A 187 5.10 -1.80 13.85
C LEU A 187 5.86 -0.59 13.29
N GLY A 188 5.35 0.01 12.23
CA GLY A 188 5.97 1.12 11.54
C GLY A 188 6.89 0.69 10.39
N ALA A 189 7.26 1.68 9.58
CA ALA A 189 7.98 1.45 8.36
C ALA A 189 9.44 1.02 8.63
N HIS A 190 9.96 0.11 7.80
CA HIS A 190 11.25 -0.58 7.98
C HIS A 190 11.41 -1.39 9.28
N ALA A 191 10.33 -1.63 10.04
CA ALA A 191 10.36 -2.56 11.16
C ALA A 191 10.47 -4.02 10.70
N CYS A 192 9.94 -4.34 9.52
CA CYS A 192 9.89 -5.69 8.99
C CYS A 192 10.85 -5.90 7.81
N PHE A 193 11.58 -7.01 7.83
CA PHE A 193 12.30 -7.54 6.68
C PHE A 193 11.40 -8.53 5.92
N TYR A 194 11.00 -8.12 4.72
CA TYR A 194 10.34 -8.94 3.70
C TYR A 194 11.16 -8.78 2.41
N ASP A 195 11.52 -9.89 1.77
CA ASP A 195 12.50 -9.93 0.69
C ASP A 195 12.14 -9.01 -0.50
N MET A 196 10.87 -8.97 -0.90
CA MET A 196 10.43 -8.13 -2.02
C MET A 196 10.51 -6.63 -1.75
N ASN A 197 10.56 -6.21 -0.47
CA ASN A 197 10.74 -4.79 -0.14
C ASN A 197 12.18 -4.31 -0.35
N TYR A 198 13.15 -5.22 -0.50
CA TYR A 198 14.58 -4.90 -0.54
C TYR A 198 15.33 -5.57 -1.71
N GLN A 199 14.63 -5.95 -2.79
CA GLN A 199 15.20 -6.72 -3.91
C GLN A 199 16.47 -6.11 -4.49
N ALA A 200 16.53 -4.78 -4.63
CA ALA A 200 17.72 -4.09 -5.13
C ALA A 200 18.96 -4.32 -4.26
N GLN A 201 18.80 -4.41 -2.93
CA GLN A 201 19.90 -4.67 -1.99
C GLN A 201 20.22 -6.16 -1.88
N LEU A 202 19.25 -7.04 -2.15
CA LEU A 202 19.41 -8.50 -2.16
C LEU A 202 20.02 -9.03 -3.47
N ALA A 203 19.96 -8.27 -4.57
CA ALA A 203 20.54 -8.62 -5.86
C ALA A 203 22.08 -8.52 -5.86
N ARG A 204 22.73 -9.38 -5.08
CA ARG A 204 24.19 -9.38 -4.87
C ARG A 204 24.74 -10.79 -4.65
N PRO A 205 26.04 -11.02 -4.89
CA PRO A 205 26.72 -12.24 -4.45
C PRO A 205 26.68 -12.40 -2.93
N GLY A 206 26.71 -13.64 -2.44
CA GLY A 206 26.69 -13.97 -1.01
C GLY A 206 25.36 -13.66 -0.32
N LEU A 207 24.24 -13.75 -1.05
CA LEU A 207 22.89 -13.52 -0.53
C LEU A 207 22.58 -14.39 0.69
N ASP A 208 23.04 -15.63 0.69
CA ASP A 208 22.94 -16.59 1.78
C ASP A 208 23.57 -16.05 3.08
N LEU A 209 24.80 -15.54 3.03
CA LEU A 209 25.50 -14.97 4.18
C LEU A 209 24.76 -13.75 4.73
N LEU A 210 24.25 -12.88 3.84
CA LEU A 210 23.48 -11.71 4.25
C LEU A 210 22.18 -12.09 4.96
N LEU A 211 21.44 -13.07 4.42
CA LEU A 211 20.19 -13.56 5.01
C LEU A 211 20.45 -14.27 6.35
N GLN A 212 21.52 -15.05 6.45
CA GLN A 212 21.93 -15.66 7.73
C GLN A 212 22.16 -14.58 8.81
N ASP A 213 22.88 -13.51 8.48
CA ASP A 213 23.15 -12.42 9.42
C ASP A 213 21.88 -11.61 9.75
N LEU A 214 21.02 -11.35 8.76
CA LEU A 214 19.70 -10.72 8.98
C LEU A 214 18.88 -11.51 10.01
N TYR A 215 18.68 -12.80 9.77
CA TYR A 215 17.86 -13.65 10.65
C TYR A 215 18.52 -13.92 12.01
N ALA A 216 19.83 -14.18 12.04
CA ALA A 216 20.52 -14.55 13.27
C ALA A 216 20.80 -13.34 14.17
N GLN A 217 21.18 -12.19 13.63
CA GLN A 217 21.72 -11.09 14.43
C GLN A 217 21.00 -9.76 14.27
N ARG A 218 20.39 -9.49 13.11
CA ARG A 218 19.76 -8.19 12.83
C ARG A 218 18.24 -8.19 12.84
N SER A 219 17.61 -9.24 13.36
CA SER A 219 16.15 -9.29 13.57
C SER A 219 15.80 -9.63 15.00
N ARG A 220 14.98 -8.80 15.66
CA ARG A 220 14.53 -9.06 17.04
C ARG A 220 13.69 -10.33 17.12
N LEU A 221 12.75 -10.51 16.21
CA LEU A 221 11.93 -11.71 16.06
C LEU A 221 12.09 -12.30 14.65
N LEU A 222 12.35 -13.60 14.56
CA LEU A 222 12.34 -14.36 13.32
C LEU A 222 11.03 -15.15 13.24
N VAL A 223 10.20 -14.78 12.26
CA VAL A 223 8.94 -15.46 11.98
C VAL A 223 9.16 -16.45 10.84
N VAL A 224 8.95 -17.73 11.13
CA VAL A 224 9.26 -18.82 10.21
C VAL A 224 7.97 -19.49 9.76
N PHE A 225 7.65 -19.37 8.47
CA PHE A 225 6.49 -20.01 7.86
C PHE A 225 6.86 -21.43 7.44
N ILE A 226 6.45 -22.42 8.23
CA ILE A 226 6.83 -23.82 8.09
C ILE A 226 5.74 -24.66 7.40
N GLY A 227 6.17 -25.66 6.65
CA GLY A 227 5.33 -26.65 5.97
C GLY A 227 6.19 -27.66 5.20
N ALA A 228 5.55 -28.57 4.46
CA ALA A 228 6.20 -29.71 3.81
C ALA A 228 7.33 -29.32 2.86
N ASP A 229 7.19 -28.17 2.19
CA ASP A 229 8.13 -27.69 1.20
C ASP A 229 9.22 -26.77 1.76
N TYR A 230 9.19 -26.49 3.07
CA TYR A 230 10.08 -25.54 3.73
C TYR A 230 11.56 -25.75 3.41
N GLN A 231 12.03 -26.98 3.62
CA GLN A 231 13.44 -27.33 3.50
C GLN A 231 13.91 -27.34 2.05
N ARG A 232 13.07 -27.88 1.16
CA ARG A 232 13.46 -28.17 -0.23
C ARG A 232 13.45 -26.90 -1.10
N LYS A 233 12.48 -26.01 -0.89
CA LYS A 233 12.21 -24.92 -1.83
C LYS A 233 12.78 -23.57 -1.41
N MET A 234 12.97 -23.31 -0.11
CA MET A 234 13.54 -22.03 0.31
C MET A 234 15.05 -21.96 0.06
N TRP A 235 15.78 -23.07 0.23
CA TRP A 235 17.25 -23.04 0.28
C TRP A 235 17.92 -24.15 -0.55
N PRO A 236 17.61 -24.29 -1.85
CA PRO A 236 18.13 -25.38 -2.67
C PRO A 236 19.66 -25.40 -2.83
N ASN A 237 20.34 -24.30 -2.51
CA ASN A 237 21.80 -24.13 -2.70
C ASN A 237 22.55 -23.73 -1.42
N ILE A 238 21.93 -23.84 -0.23
CA ILE A 238 22.58 -23.57 1.06
C ILE A 238 22.66 -24.87 1.85
N GLU A 239 23.78 -25.13 2.52
CA GLU A 239 23.84 -26.23 3.46
C GLU A 239 22.82 -26.02 4.58
N TRP A 240 21.87 -26.95 4.70
CA TRP A 240 20.84 -26.94 5.73
C TRP A 240 21.40 -26.84 7.16
N SER A 241 22.64 -27.27 7.38
CA SER A 241 23.42 -27.03 8.61
C SER A 241 23.50 -25.54 9.01
N ALA A 242 23.73 -24.64 8.05
CA ALA A 242 23.85 -23.21 8.31
C ALA A 242 22.50 -22.58 8.70
N ILE A 243 21.41 -22.97 8.03
CA ILE A 243 20.06 -22.49 8.36
C ILE A 243 19.61 -23.02 9.72
N ARG A 244 19.88 -24.30 10.01
CA ARG A 244 19.64 -24.87 11.36
C ARG A 244 20.43 -24.11 12.42
N ALA A 245 21.68 -23.74 12.17
CA ALA A 245 22.46 -22.96 13.12
C ALA A 245 21.83 -21.59 13.41
N VAL A 246 21.36 -20.89 12.37
CA VAL A 246 20.62 -19.62 12.51
C VAL A 246 19.33 -19.82 13.32
N MET A 247 18.55 -20.84 12.97
CA MET A 247 17.30 -21.16 13.67
C MET A 247 17.55 -21.54 15.13
N ASN A 248 18.58 -22.35 15.42
CA ASN A 248 18.93 -22.75 16.78
C ASN A 248 19.34 -21.56 17.64
N VAL A 249 20.19 -20.66 17.12
CA VAL A 249 20.58 -19.44 17.84
C VAL A 249 19.38 -18.54 18.13
N ALA A 250 18.44 -18.42 17.19
CA ALA A 250 17.22 -17.66 17.41
C ALA A 250 16.25 -18.37 18.39
N LYS A 251 16.16 -19.71 18.34
CA LYS A 251 15.37 -20.54 19.27
C LYS A 251 15.89 -20.43 20.70
N GLU A 252 17.20 -20.61 20.92
CA GLU A 252 17.86 -20.50 22.23
C GLU A 252 17.67 -19.12 22.87
N LYS A 253 17.61 -18.07 22.05
CA LYS A 253 17.37 -16.69 22.50
C LYS A 253 15.88 -16.32 22.62
N GLY A 254 14.96 -17.26 22.39
CA GLY A 254 13.52 -17.03 22.47
C GLY A 254 12.96 -16.08 21.39
N ARG A 255 13.66 -15.94 20.27
CA ARG A 255 13.37 -15.02 19.16
C ARG A 255 12.75 -15.70 17.93
N ILE A 256 12.25 -16.92 18.06
CA ILE A 256 11.54 -17.60 16.98
C ILE A 256 10.05 -17.63 17.26
N MET A 257 9.27 -17.41 16.20
CA MET A 257 7.85 -17.67 16.14
C MET A 257 7.53 -18.50 14.90
N TYR A 258 6.86 -19.63 15.08
CA TYR A 258 6.44 -20.50 13.98
C TYR A 258 5.04 -20.15 13.50
N VAL A 259 4.88 -20.09 12.18
CA VAL A 259 3.59 -20.01 11.51
C VAL A 259 3.47 -21.25 10.63
N ARG A 260 2.55 -22.15 10.96
CA ARG A 260 2.38 -23.40 10.24
C ARG A 260 1.42 -23.21 9.07
N MET A 261 1.86 -23.63 7.88
CA MET A 261 1.11 -23.55 6.63
C MET A 261 0.37 -24.84 6.31
N ASP A 262 0.98 -25.98 6.62
CA ASP A 262 0.45 -27.32 6.43
C ASP A 262 1.05 -28.28 7.46
N ASP A 263 0.62 -29.54 7.47
CA ASP A 263 1.04 -30.53 8.48
C ASP A 263 2.39 -31.21 8.15
N GLY A 264 3.15 -30.66 7.21
CA GLY A 264 4.47 -31.15 6.83
C GLY A 264 5.51 -30.99 7.94
N ALA A 265 6.31 -32.03 8.14
CA ALA A 265 7.40 -32.02 9.10
C ALA A 265 8.57 -31.17 8.61
N VAL A 266 9.13 -30.35 9.51
CA VAL A 266 10.36 -29.58 9.28
C VAL A 266 11.38 -30.01 10.32
N GLU A 267 12.54 -30.47 9.88
CA GLU A 267 13.62 -30.86 10.78
C GLU A 267 14.02 -29.70 11.71
N GLY A 268 14.21 -30.00 13.00
CA GLY A 268 14.49 -29.01 14.04
C GLY A 268 13.23 -28.35 14.63
N VAL A 269 12.06 -28.59 14.05
CA VAL A 269 10.76 -28.23 14.63
C VAL A 269 10.07 -29.49 15.14
N PHE A 270 9.77 -29.52 16.44
CA PHE A 270 9.20 -30.68 17.09
C PHE A 270 7.68 -30.53 17.29
N PRO A 271 6.92 -31.64 17.41
CA PRO A 271 5.47 -31.59 17.60
C PRO A 271 5.00 -30.78 18.82
N GLN A 272 5.82 -30.70 19.86
CA GLN A 272 5.57 -29.93 21.08
C GLN A 272 5.92 -28.43 20.97
N ASP A 273 6.60 -28.01 19.90
CA ASP A 273 6.88 -26.58 19.68
C ASP A 273 5.56 -25.84 19.37
N GLY A 274 5.37 -24.65 19.95
CA GLY A 274 4.19 -23.81 19.70
C GLY A 274 4.23 -23.12 18.32
N PHE A 275 3.08 -22.99 17.67
CA PHE A 275 2.93 -22.36 16.36
C PHE A 275 1.58 -21.63 16.26
N ILE A 276 1.49 -20.64 15.35
CA ILE A 276 0.23 -20.13 14.83
C ILE A 276 -0.13 -20.94 13.58
N ASP A 277 -1.34 -21.50 13.52
CA ASP A 277 -1.81 -22.19 12.31
C ASP A 277 -2.41 -21.18 11.32
N ALA A 278 -1.73 -20.94 10.21
CA ALA A 278 -2.12 -19.95 9.21
C ALA A 278 -3.49 -20.26 8.56
N ARG A 279 -3.94 -21.51 8.62
CA ARG A 279 -5.25 -21.92 8.07
C ARG A 279 -6.43 -21.46 8.92
N ARG A 280 -6.16 -21.02 10.16
CA ARG A 280 -7.19 -20.64 11.16
C ARG A 280 -7.35 -19.13 11.33
N PHE A 281 -6.43 -18.33 10.79
CA PHE A 281 -6.34 -16.90 11.06
C PHE A 281 -6.12 -16.10 9.79
N THR A 282 -6.67 -14.89 9.75
CA THR A 282 -6.45 -13.96 8.64
C THR A 282 -5.04 -13.34 8.71
N PRO A 283 -4.54 -12.76 7.61
CA PRO A 283 -3.24 -12.08 7.63
C PRO A 283 -3.12 -10.99 8.70
N ALA A 284 -4.19 -10.22 8.92
CA ALA A 284 -4.24 -9.18 9.95
C ALA A 284 -4.16 -9.75 11.37
N GLN A 285 -4.82 -10.89 11.62
CA GLN A 285 -4.74 -11.57 12.92
C GLN A 285 -3.34 -12.14 13.16
N ILE A 286 -2.71 -12.73 12.14
CA ILE A 286 -1.33 -13.22 12.23
C ILE A 286 -0.38 -12.06 12.52
N ALA A 287 -0.55 -10.92 11.84
CA ALA A 287 0.23 -9.71 12.09
C ALA A 287 0.07 -9.17 13.51
N ALA A 288 -1.15 -9.21 14.07
CA ALA A 288 -1.39 -8.83 15.47
C ALA A 288 -0.64 -9.75 16.45
N PHE A 289 -0.67 -11.08 16.23
CA PHE A 289 0.11 -12.02 17.06
C PHE A 289 1.62 -11.77 16.95
N ILE A 290 2.12 -11.41 15.77
CA ILE A 290 3.52 -11.06 15.57
C ILE A 290 3.87 -9.79 16.34
N ALA A 291 3.05 -8.74 16.23
CA ALA A 291 3.26 -7.48 16.94
C ALA A 291 3.28 -7.68 18.46
N GLU A 292 2.31 -8.43 19.00
CA GLU A 292 2.29 -8.84 20.40
C GLU A 292 3.57 -9.60 20.79
N ARG A 293 4.00 -10.56 19.96
CA ARG A 293 5.22 -11.34 20.23
C ARG A 293 6.47 -10.47 20.28
N VAL A 294 6.57 -9.43 19.45
CA VAL A 294 7.69 -8.49 19.42
C VAL A 294 7.84 -7.73 20.74
N GLU A 295 6.73 -7.29 21.35
CA GLU A 295 6.74 -6.57 22.64
C GLU A 295 7.46 -7.37 23.73
N PHE A 296 7.23 -8.69 23.77
CA PHE A 296 7.79 -9.60 24.76
C PHE A 296 9.06 -10.34 24.31
N THR A 297 9.54 -10.11 23.09
CA THR A 297 10.81 -10.71 22.63
C THR A 297 11.98 -9.87 23.13
N PRO A 298 13.06 -10.43 23.69
CA PRO A 298 14.21 -9.64 24.14
C PRO A 298 14.79 -8.77 23.02
N GLY A 299 15.20 -7.53 23.35
CA GLY A 299 15.87 -6.65 22.40
C GLY A 299 17.21 -7.22 21.92
N LEU A 300 17.67 -6.80 20.73
CA LEU A 300 18.99 -7.18 20.25
C LEU A 300 20.08 -6.55 21.13
N PRO A 301 21.15 -7.28 21.51
CA PRO A 301 22.24 -6.72 22.30
C PRO A 301 22.89 -5.53 21.57
N PRO A 302 23.39 -4.51 22.30
CA PRO A 302 24.12 -3.40 21.68
C PRO A 302 25.32 -3.92 20.88
N VAL A 303 25.63 -3.25 19.76
CA VAL A 303 26.82 -3.53 18.93
C VAL A 303 28.07 -3.06 19.66
#